data_AF-A0A4Q3SQZ9-F1
#
_entry.id   AF-A0A4Q3SQZ9-F1
#
_cell.length_a   1.000
_cell.length_b   1.000
_cell.length_c   1.000
_cell.angle_alpha   90.00
_cell.angle_beta   90.00
_cell.angle_gamma   90.00
#
_symmetry.space_group_name_H-M   'P 1'
#
loop_
_entity.id
_entity.type
_entity.pdbx_description
1 polymer ?
#
loop_
_entity_poly.entity_id
_entity_poly.type
_entity_poly.pdbx_seq_one_letter_code
_entity_poly.pdbx_strand_id
1 'polypeptide(L)'
;MKMAEVPYYQSHAHALYANRKERVALLYFEMAIEDTGEPVTDIATIEFYAELLLANCKTDRAYRLLLNTAKTGRSTKGMNDQLKALHKWRTGSDQSITQLLDSIQNNLSLSYIAEAKSTMIVDEKAPAFELEDLHGKNVSLSQFKNRVVVLDFWATWCAPCIASMPAMGSLRRKHPEVAFLFISTGESGK
;
A
#
# COMPACT_ATOMS: atom_id res chain seq x y z
N MET A 1 -23.94 19.88 -10.61
CA MET A 1 -24.22 20.01 -9.17
C MET A 1 -24.67 18.66 -8.60
N LYS A 2 -23.81 17.63 -8.69
CA LYS A 2 -24.08 16.26 -8.18
C LYS A 2 -22.93 15.63 -7.40
N MET A 3 -21.73 16.23 -7.44
CA MET A 3 -20.52 15.72 -6.77
C MET A 3 -20.66 15.53 -5.25
N ALA A 4 -21.67 16.14 -4.60
CA ALA A 4 -21.92 15.99 -3.16
C ALA A 4 -22.56 14.64 -2.78
N GLU A 5 -23.18 13.91 -3.71
CA GLU A 5 -23.86 12.63 -3.43
C GLU A 5 -22.94 11.40 -3.60
N VAL A 6 -21.84 11.54 -4.34
CA VAL A 6 -20.91 10.44 -4.65
C VAL A 6 -20.23 9.87 -3.39
N PRO A 7 -19.69 10.68 -2.44
CA PRO A 7 -19.11 10.14 -1.21
C PRO A 7 -20.14 9.44 -0.33
N TYR A 8 -21.41 9.86 -0.41
CA TYR A 8 -22.52 9.28 0.33
C TYR A 8 -22.85 7.88 -0.19
N TYR A 9 -23.00 7.71 -1.51
CA TYR A 9 -23.29 6.40 -2.09
C TYR A 9 -22.17 5.39 -1.87
N GLN A 10 -20.91 5.81 -1.95
CA GLN A 10 -19.77 4.94 -1.66
C GLN A 10 -19.74 4.52 -0.19
N SER A 11 -19.89 5.46 0.75
CA SER A 11 -19.93 5.14 2.19
C SER A 11 -21.13 4.27 2.55
N HIS A 12 -22.29 4.51 1.93
CA HIS A 12 -23.49 3.70 2.11
C HIS A 12 -23.31 2.27 1.60
N ALA A 13 -22.66 2.08 0.45
CA ALA A 13 -22.34 0.76 -0.08
C ALA A 13 -21.45 -0.05 0.88
N HIS A 14 -20.44 0.57 1.50
CA HIS A 14 -19.61 -0.09 2.53
C HIS A 14 -20.44 -0.54 3.73
N ALA A 15 -21.31 0.33 4.24
CA ALA A 15 -22.19 -0.01 5.36
C ALA A 15 -23.14 -1.16 5.02
N LEU A 16 -23.73 -1.15 3.82
CA LEU A 16 -24.59 -2.23 3.35
C LEU A 16 -23.84 -3.56 3.22
N TYR A 17 -22.62 -3.53 2.69
CA TYR A 17 -21.78 -4.73 2.56
C TYR A 17 -21.42 -5.32 3.94
N ALA A 18 -21.04 -4.47 4.90
CA ALA A 18 -20.77 -4.89 6.28
C ALA A 18 -22.00 -5.56 6.95
N ASN A 19 -23.21 -5.18 6.53
CA ASN A 19 -24.47 -5.77 6.98
C ASN A 19 -24.95 -6.95 6.11
N ARG A 20 -24.05 -7.56 5.30
CA ARG A 20 -24.33 -8.67 4.38
C ARG A 20 -25.42 -8.39 3.35
N LYS A 21 -25.65 -7.11 3.00
CA LYS A 21 -26.59 -6.68 1.96
C LYS A 21 -25.86 -6.46 0.62
N GLU A 22 -25.15 -7.49 0.18
CA GLU A 22 -24.17 -7.44 -0.92
C GLU A 22 -24.77 -6.98 -2.27
N ARG A 23 -25.99 -7.42 -2.60
CA ARG A 23 -26.70 -7.01 -3.82
C ARG A 23 -27.01 -5.51 -3.83
N VAL A 24 -27.48 -5.00 -2.70
CA VAL A 24 -27.87 -3.60 -2.56
C VAL A 24 -26.61 -2.73 -2.51
N ALA A 25 -25.56 -3.20 -1.84
CA ALA A 25 -24.26 -2.53 -1.81
C ALA A 25 -23.69 -2.33 -3.23
N LEU A 26 -23.72 -3.37 -4.07
CA LEU A 26 -23.26 -3.27 -5.47
C LEU A 26 -24.07 -2.25 -6.27
N LEU A 27 -25.41 -2.22 -6.11
CA LEU A 27 -26.27 -1.26 -6.80
C LEU A 27 -25.88 0.18 -6.48
N TYR A 28 -25.79 0.53 -5.19
CA TYR A 28 -25.41 1.89 -4.77
C TYR A 28 -24.00 2.26 -5.22
N PHE A 29 -23.09 1.31 -5.21
CA PHE A 29 -21.72 1.54 -5.66
C PHE A 29 -21.66 1.81 -7.17
N GLU A 30 -22.39 1.06 -7.99
CA GLU A 30 -22.46 1.30 -9.44
C GLU A 30 -23.14 2.63 -9.76
N MET A 31 -24.19 3.01 -9.02
CA MET A 31 -24.79 4.35 -9.13
C MET A 31 -23.76 5.46 -8.84
N ALA A 32 -22.90 5.27 -7.83
CA ALA A 32 -21.85 6.23 -7.50
C ALA A 32 -20.85 6.43 -8.65
N ILE A 33 -20.48 5.34 -9.35
CA ILE A 33 -19.55 5.38 -10.50
C ILE A 33 -20.22 6.00 -11.73
N GLU A 34 -21.48 5.67 -11.99
CA GLU A 34 -22.22 6.22 -13.14
C GLU A 34 -22.43 7.73 -13.01
N ASP A 35 -22.68 8.23 -11.79
CA ASP A 35 -22.98 9.64 -11.55
C ASP A 35 -21.74 10.55 -11.59
N THR A 36 -20.54 10.01 -11.34
CA THR A 36 -19.28 10.78 -11.53
C THR A 36 -18.93 10.96 -13.00
N GLY A 37 -19.28 9.99 -13.86
CA GLY A 37 -18.85 9.95 -15.26
C GLY A 37 -17.33 9.81 -15.44
N GLU A 38 -16.58 9.60 -14.35
CA GLU A 38 -15.14 9.47 -14.34
C GLU A 38 -14.73 8.01 -14.09
N PRO A 39 -13.68 7.51 -14.76
CA PRO A 39 -13.17 6.18 -14.49
C PRO A 39 -12.66 6.09 -13.05
N VAL A 40 -13.01 5.02 -12.35
CA VAL A 40 -12.51 4.76 -10.99
C VAL A 40 -10.99 4.55 -11.04
N THR A 41 -10.24 5.45 -10.43
CA THR A 41 -8.77 5.41 -10.43
C THR A 41 -8.15 5.08 -9.08
N ASP A 42 -8.86 5.31 -7.97
CA ASP A 42 -8.43 5.02 -6.61
C ASP A 42 -8.35 3.52 -6.32
N ILE A 43 -7.24 3.08 -5.73
CA ILE A 43 -6.94 1.65 -5.53
C ILE A 43 -7.91 1.02 -4.53
N ALA A 44 -8.19 1.70 -3.42
CA ALA A 44 -9.09 1.17 -2.39
C ALA A 44 -10.52 1.00 -2.93
N THR A 45 -10.98 1.96 -3.73
CA THR A 45 -12.27 1.92 -4.41
C THR A 45 -12.34 0.78 -5.43
N ILE A 46 -11.27 0.55 -6.20
CA ILE A 46 -11.20 -0.58 -7.15
C ILE A 46 -11.21 -1.93 -6.42
N GLU A 47 -10.44 -2.07 -5.33
CA GLU A 47 -10.38 -3.30 -4.54
C GLU A 47 -11.74 -3.63 -3.93
N PHE A 48 -12.39 -2.66 -3.29
CA PHE A 48 -13.75 -2.84 -2.77
C PHE A 48 -14.76 -3.16 -3.88
N TYR A 49 -14.64 -2.54 -5.06
CA TYR A 49 -15.51 -2.87 -6.19
C TYR A 49 -15.35 -4.32 -6.64
N ALA A 50 -14.11 -4.81 -6.70
CA ALA A 50 -13.84 -6.21 -7.03
C ALA A 50 -14.47 -7.16 -6.00
N GLU A 51 -14.41 -6.85 -4.71
CA GLU A 51 -15.08 -7.62 -3.66
C GLU A 51 -16.61 -7.66 -3.86
N LEU A 52 -17.24 -6.50 -4.10
CA LEU A 52 -18.68 -6.44 -4.36
C LEU A 52 -19.08 -7.26 -5.59
N LEU A 53 -18.29 -7.21 -6.66
CA LEU A 53 -18.54 -8.03 -7.86
C LEU A 53 -18.45 -9.52 -7.54
N LEU A 54 -17.45 -9.95 -6.76
CA LEU A 54 -17.27 -11.35 -6.36
C LEU A 54 -18.40 -11.85 -5.46
N ALA A 55 -18.81 -11.06 -4.46
CA ALA A 55 -19.93 -11.37 -3.58
C ALA A 55 -21.25 -11.53 -4.36
N ASN A 56 -21.38 -10.82 -5.48
CA ASN A 56 -22.54 -10.92 -6.38
C ASN A 56 -22.36 -11.93 -7.53
N CYS A 57 -21.38 -12.83 -7.44
CA CYS A 57 -21.06 -13.84 -8.46
C CYS A 57 -20.75 -13.25 -9.85
N LYS A 58 -20.35 -11.97 -9.95
CA LYS A 58 -19.98 -11.30 -11.20
C LYS A 58 -18.49 -11.54 -11.53
N THR A 59 -18.08 -12.80 -11.56
CA THR A 59 -16.68 -13.23 -11.65
C THR A 59 -15.96 -12.75 -12.92
N ASP A 60 -16.65 -12.69 -14.07
CA ASP A 60 -16.07 -12.15 -15.32
C ASP A 60 -15.74 -10.65 -15.24
N ARG A 61 -16.59 -9.87 -14.57
CA ARG A 61 -16.38 -8.43 -14.39
C ARG A 61 -15.24 -8.20 -13.39
N ALA A 62 -15.25 -8.91 -12.27
CA ALA A 62 -14.18 -8.87 -11.28
C ALA A 62 -12.83 -9.26 -11.91
N TYR A 63 -12.79 -10.35 -12.67
CA TYR A 63 -11.57 -10.82 -13.34
C TYR A 63 -10.98 -9.77 -14.29
N ARG A 64 -11.82 -9.13 -15.13
CA ARG A 64 -11.36 -8.08 -16.05
C ARG A 64 -10.88 -6.83 -15.32
N LEU A 65 -11.61 -6.40 -14.29
CA LEU A 65 -11.24 -5.25 -13.47
C LEU A 65 -9.86 -5.48 -12.81
N LEU A 66 -9.69 -6.62 -12.15
CA LEU A 66 -8.46 -6.99 -11.47
C LEU A 66 -7.29 -7.15 -12.45
N LEU A 67 -7.51 -7.81 -13.61
CA LEU A 67 -6.49 -7.98 -14.63
C LEU A 67 -6.04 -6.63 -15.22
N ASN A 68 -6.99 -5.75 -15.53
CA ASN A 68 -6.66 -4.43 -16.06
C ASN A 68 -5.91 -3.58 -15.04
N THR A 69 -6.31 -3.64 -13.76
CA THR A 69 -5.63 -2.90 -12.70
C THR A 69 -4.24 -3.46 -12.41
N ALA A 70 -4.08 -4.78 -12.44
CA ALA A 70 -2.78 -5.42 -12.32
C ALA A 70 -1.83 -4.97 -13.44
N LYS A 71 -2.31 -4.90 -14.70
CA LYS A 71 -1.52 -4.41 -15.85
C LYS A 71 -1.02 -2.98 -15.69
N THR A 72 -1.65 -2.14 -14.86
CA THR A 72 -1.14 -0.79 -14.58
C THR A 72 -0.09 -0.76 -13.46
N GLY A 73 0.22 -1.89 -12.83
CA GLY A 73 1.15 -1.95 -11.69
C GLY A 73 0.61 -1.37 -10.38
N ARG A 74 -0.70 -1.11 -10.27
CA ARG A 74 -1.31 -0.45 -9.10
C ARG A 74 -2.14 -1.39 -8.23
N SER A 75 -2.01 -2.71 -8.41
CA SER A 75 -2.80 -3.70 -7.66
C SER A 75 -2.21 -4.03 -6.29
N THR A 76 -3.08 -4.19 -5.30
CA THR A 76 -2.69 -4.65 -3.95
C THR A 76 -2.40 -6.15 -3.93
N LYS A 77 -1.86 -6.64 -2.81
CA LYS A 77 -1.72 -8.08 -2.56
C LYS A 77 -3.08 -8.79 -2.62
N GLY A 78 -4.12 -8.23 -2.00
CA GLY A 78 -5.47 -8.80 -1.98
C GLY A 78 -6.04 -8.97 -3.38
N MET A 79 -5.95 -7.92 -4.19
CA MET A 79 -6.33 -7.96 -5.61
C MET A 79 -5.56 -9.02 -6.41
N ASN A 80 -4.26 -9.13 -6.19
CA ASN A 80 -3.41 -10.10 -6.89
C ASN A 80 -3.77 -11.55 -6.50
N ASP A 81 -4.08 -11.79 -5.22
CA ASP A 81 -4.52 -13.09 -4.73
C ASP A 81 -5.89 -13.47 -5.31
N GLN A 82 -6.84 -12.53 -5.35
CA GLN A 82 -8.15 -12.72 -5.99
C GLN A 82 -8.00 -13.01 -7.50
N LEU A 83 -7.14 -12.27 -8.20
CA LEU A 83 -6.89 -12.46 -9.62
C LEU A 83 -6.30 -13.85 -9.92
N LYS A 84 -5.34 -14.31 -9.11
CA LYS A 84 -4.77 -15.66 -9.21
C LYS A 84 -5.84 -16.73 -9.02
N ALA A 85 -6.66 -16.61 -7.98
CA ALA A 85 -7.73 -17.56 -7.69
C ALA A 85 -8.75 -17.63 -8.84
N LEU A 86 -9.19 -16.47 -9.36
CA LEU A 86 -10.10 -16.40 -10.50
C LEU A 86 -9.48 -16.98 -11.77
N HIS A 87 -8.20 -16.69 -12.06
CA HIS A 87 -7.54 -17.22 -13.24
C HIS A 87 -7.44 -18.75 -13.20
N LYS A 88 -7.07 -19.30 -12.04
CA LYS A 88 -7.02 -20.74 -11.79
C LYS A 88 -8.38 -21.39 -11.97
N TRP A 89 -9.44 -20.77 -11.44
CA TRP A 89 -10.81 -21.26 -11.63
C TRP A 89 -11.22 -21.31 -13.11
N ARG A 90 -10.78 -20.32 -13.92
CA ARG A 90 -11.12 -20.24 -15.35
C ARG A 90 -10.30 -21.19 -16.24
N THR A 91 -9.00 -21.33 -15.95
CA THR A 91 -8.04 -21.96 -16.87
C THR A 91 -7.42 -23.25 -16.34
N GLY A 92 -7.67 -23.59 -15.08
CA GLY A 92 -7.06 -24.73 -14.39
C GLY A 92 -5.64 -24.48 -13.87
N SER A 93 -5.01 -23.34 -14.19
CA SER A 93 -3.64 -22.99 -13.78
C SER A 93 -3.51 -21.52 -13.39
N ASP A 94 -2.61 -21.20 -12.48
CA ASP A 94 -2.25 -19.83 -12.07
C ASP A 94 -0.82 -19.45 -12.51
N GLN A 95 -0.13 -20.31 -13.26
CA GLN A 95 1.29 -20.11 -13.56
C GLN A 95 1.53 -18.88 -14.44
N SER A 96 0.76 -18.73 -15.53
CA SER A 96 0.87 -17.60 -16.46
C SER A 96 0.53 -16.26 -15.79
N ILE A 97 -0.50 -16.23 -14.95
CA ILE A 97 -0.89 -15.01 -14.24
C ILE A 97 0.10 -14.68 -13.13
N THR A 98 0.68 -15.68 -12.47
CA THR A 98 1.72 -15.47 -11.47
C THR A 98 2.97 -14.88 -12.11
N GLN A 99 3.42 -15.44 -13.24
CA GLN A 99 4.54 -14.89 -14.02
C GLN A 99 4.27 -13.44 -14.46
N LEU A 100 3.05 -13.14 -14.90
CA LEU A 100 2.66 -11.76 -15.24
C LEU A 100 2.79 -10.84 -14.03
N LEU A 101 2.21 -11.23 -12.89
CA LEU A 101 2.22 -10.42 -11.66
C LEU A 101 3.65 -10.21 -11.15
N ASP A 102 4.49 -11.24 -11.19
CA ASP A 102 5.89 -11.15 -10.80
C ASP A 102 6.66 -10.19 -11.72
N SER A 103 6.42 -10.25 -13.04
CA SER A 103 7.06 -9.34 -13.99
C SER A 103 6.68 -7.87 -13.76
N ILE A 104 5.42 -7.61 -13.39
CA ILE A 104 4.92 -6.27 -13.12
C ILE A 104 5.49 -5.74 -11.80
N GLN A 105 5.47 -6.56 -10.74
CA GLN A 105 6.01 -6.18 -9.43
C GLN A 105 7.53 -5.93 -9.50
N ASN A 106 8.26 -6.73 -10.26
CA ASN A 106 9.70 -6.52 -10.47
C ASN A 106 9.97 -5.21 -11.24
N ASN A 107 9.22 -4.94 -12.31
CA ASN A 107 9.38 -3.70 -13.08
C ASN A 107 9.00 -2.44 -12.30
N LEU A 108 7.93 -2.50 -11.50
CA LEU A 108 7.49 -1.40 -10.65
C LEU A 108 8.48 -1.10 -9.51
N SER A 109 9.06 -2.15 -8.92
CA SER A 109 10.11 -2.01 -7.91
C SER A 109 11.34 -1.33 -8.51
N LEU A 110 11.71 -1.68 -9.75
CA LEU A 110 12.84 -1.07 -10.45
C LEU A 110 12.59 0.40 -10.81
N SER A 111 11.39 0.76 -11.30
CA SER A 111 11.07 2.15 -11.62
C SER A 111 10.99 3.02 -10.35
N TYR A 112 10.40 2.50 -9.27
CA TYR A 112 10.35 3.19 -7.98
C TYR A 112 11.76 3.39 -7.40
N ILE A 113 12.62 2.35 -7.44
CA ILE A 113 14.01 2.48 -7.02
C ILE A 113 14.77 3.48 -7.91
N ALA A 114 14.53 3.49 -9.22
CA ALA A 114 15.18 4.43 -10.14
C ALA A 114 14.78 5.88 -9.86
N GLU A 115 13.49 6.15 -9.65
CA GLU A 115 12.95 7.48 -9.30
C GLU A 115 13.40 7.94 -7.90
N ALA A 116 13.35 7.05 -6.92
CA ALA A 116 13.87 7.34 -5.59
C ALA A 116 15.38 7.64 -5.65
N LYS A 117 16.16 6.86 -6.43
CA LYS A 117 17.60 7.12 -6.61
C LYS A 117 17.90 8.41 -7.34
N SER A 118 17.10 8.81 -8.34
CA SER A 118 17.35 10.06 -9.08
C SER A 118 17.12 11.31 -8.25
N THR A 119 16.35 11.20 -7.16
CA THR A 119 16.03 12.30 -6.23
C THR A 119 16.76 12.19 -4.89
N MET A 120 17.49 11.10 -4.65
CA MET A 120 18.32 10.94 -3.46
C MET A 120 19.52 11.88 -3.49
N ILE A 121 19.84 12.44 -2.33
CA ILE A 121 21.11 13.12 -2.11
C ILE A 121 22.18 12.04 -2.02
N VAL A 122 23.11 12.04 -2.97
CA VAL A 122 24.23 11.09 -3.06
C VAL A 122 25.54 11.84 -2.87
N ASP A 123 26.52 11.21 -2.24
CA ASP A 123 27.87 11.74 -1.99
C ASP A 123 27.95 13.00 -1.12
N GLU A 124 26.85 13.41 -0.49
CA GLU A 124 26.87 14.42 0.56
C GLU A 124 27.04 13.81 1.95
N LYS A 125 27.73 14.54 2.82
CA LYS A 125 27.89 14.15 4.20
C LYS A 125 26.58 14.36 4.95
N ALA A 126 26.05 13.29 5.55
CA ALA A 126 24.88 13.36 6.42
C ALA A 126 25.08 14.42 7.54
N PRO A 127 24.06 15.26 7.83
CA PRO A 127 24.14 16.25 8.90
C PRO A 127 24.50 15.62 10.24
N ALA A 128 25.40 16.26 10.99
CA ALA A 128 25.74 15.81 12.33
C ALA A 128 24.57 16.08 13.30
N PHE A 129 24.34 15.13 14.20
CA PHE A 129 23.42 15.29 15.31
C PHE A 129 23.95 14.59 16.57
N GLU A 130 23.42 15.03 17.70
CA GLU A 130 23.57 14.40 19.01
C GLU A 130 22.21 14.46 19.71
N LEU A 131 21.76 13.30 20.19
CA LEU A 131 20.47 13.13 20.85
C LEU A 131 20.65 12.25 22.09
N GLU A 132 19.75 12.40 23.05
CA GLU A 132 19.70 11.57 24.24
C GLU A 132 18.84 10.31 23.97
N ASP A 133 19.32 9.14 24.40
CA ASP A 133 18.53 7.92 24.35
C ASP A 133 17.57 7.80 25.56
N LEU A 134 16.78 6.73 25.61
CA LEU A 134 15.81 6.48 26.69
C LEU A 134 16.45 6.28 28.07
N HIS A 135 17.77 6.09 28.15
CA HIS A 135 18.53 5.90 29.37
C HIS A 135 19.34 7.13 29.77
N GLY A 136 19.18 8.23 29.06
CA GLY A 136 19.88 9.48 29.32
C GLY A 136 21.30 9.53 28.76
N LYS A 137 21.64 8.62 27.84
CA LYS A 137 22.97 8.59 27.22
C LYS A 137 22.97 9.39 25.92
N ASN A 138 23.98 10.24 25.76
CA ASN A 138 24.21 10.92 24.50
C ASN A 138 24.67 9.96 23.39
N VAL A 139 23.93 9.98 22.29
CA VAL A 139 24.18 9.24 21.06
C VAL A 139 24.37 10.24 19.93
N SER A 140 25.53 10.18 19.26
CA SER A 140 25.82 11.03 18.11
C SER A 140 26.06 10.22 16.85
N LEU A 141 25.72 10.77 15.69
CA LEU A 141 25.89 10.08 14.39
C LEU A 141 27.33 9.62 14.16
N SER A 142 28.30 10.37 14.68
CA SER A 142 29.72 10.06 14.54
C SER A 142 30.16 8.75 15.22
N GLN A 143 29.40 8.27 16.21
CA GLN A 143 29.63 6.98 16.88
C GLN A 143 29.43 5.78 15.93
N PHE A 144 28.72 5.98 14.81
CA PHE A 144 28.39 4.94 13.83
C PHE A 144 29.23 5.03 12.54
N LYS A 145 30.39 5.71 12.58
CA LYS A 145 31.30 5.77 11.42
C LYS A 145 31.63 4.38 10.88
N ASN A 146 31.77 4.29 9.57
CA ASN A 146 32.06 3.06 8.82
C ASN A 146 30.98 1.97 8.93
N ARG A 147 29.78 2.32 9.39
CA ARG A 147 28.59 1.47 9.29
C ARG A 147 27.56 2.13 8.39
N VAL A 148 26.77 1.30 7.72
CA VAL A 148 25.52 1.76 7.13
C VAL A 148 24.56 2.05 8.28
N VAL A 149 23.97 3.24 8.26
CA VAL A 149 23.02 3.70 9.28
C VAL A 149 21.68 3.96 8.62
N VAL A 150 20.62 3.34 9.15
CA VAL A 150 19.23 3.63 8.81
C VAL A 150 18.65 4.50 9.91
N LEU A 151 18.21 5.70 9.53
CA LEU A 151 17.49 6.63 10.40
C LEU A 151 16.00 6.50 10.10
N ASP A 152 15.21 6.10 11.10
CA ASP A 152 13.76 6.00 11.02
C ASP A 152 13.15 7.10 11.91
N PHE A 153 12.60 8.14 11.30
CA PHE A 153 11.93 9.23 11.99
C PHE A 153 10.46 8.88 12.16
N TRP A 154 10.01 8.81 13.41
CA TRP A 154 8.66 8.36 13.72
C TRP A 154 8.03 9.17 14.87
N ALA A 155 6.72 8.99 15.04
CA ALA A 155 5.97 9.52 16.18
C ALA A 155 4.75 8.66 16.51
N THR A 156 4.21 8.81 17.72
CA THR A 156 3.03 8.07 18.22
C THR A 156 1.75 8.35 17.45
N TRP A 157 1.66 9.53 16.83
CA TRP A 157 0.55 9.92 15.95
C TRP A 157 0.76 9.50 14.50
N CYS A 158 1.95 9.00 14.12
CA CYS A 158 2.22 8.55 12.76
C CYS A 158 1.74 7.09 12.56
N ALA A 159 0.46 6.93 12.24
CA ALA A 159 -0.15 5.63 11.95
C ALA A 159 0.64 4.78 10.91
N PRO A 160 1.09 5.31 9.75
CA PRO A 160 1.87 4.51 8.81
C PRO A 160 3.26 4.12 9.35
N CYS A 161 3.89 4.96 10.17
CA CYS A 161 5.17 4.63 10.81
C CYS A 161 4.99 3.45 11.78
N ILE A 162 3.95 3.47 12.61
CA ILE A 162 3.65 2.38 13.55
C ILE A 162 3.40 1.07 12.81
N ALA A 163 2.67 1.13 11.69
CA ALA A 163 2.38 -0.03 10.86
C ALA A 163 3.66 -0.65 10.23
N SER A 164 4.72 0.14 10.00
CA SER A 164 5.97 -0.34 9.40
C SER A 164 6.96 -0.94 10.41
N MET A 165 6.80 -0.65 11.71
CA MET A 165 7.74 -1.09 12.76
C MET A 165 8.00 -2.61 12.80
N PRO A 166 7.01 -3.51 12.59
CA PRO A 166 7.27 -4.95 12.56
C PRO A 166 8.25 -5.36 11.45
N ALA A 167 8.16 -4.71 10.29
CA ALA A 167 9.06 -4.93 9.17
C ALA A 167 10.48 -4.40 9.49
N MET A 168 10.58 -3.21 10.09
CA MET A 168 11.87 -2.66 10.53
C MET A 168 12.56 -3.54 11.57
N GLY A 169 11.81 -4.08 12.52
CA GLY A 169 12.33 -5.04 13.49
C GLY A 169 12.86 -6.32 12.84
N SER A 170 12.21 -6.78 11.76
CA SER A 170 12.69 -7.92 10.96
C SER A 170 13.99 -7.60 10.23
N LEU A 171 14.09 -6.42 9.59
CA LEU A 171 15.30 -5.98 8.91
C LEU A 171 16.48 -5.86 9.87
N ARG A 172 16.28 -5.24 11.04
CA ARG A 172 17.32 -5.13 12.08
C ARG A 172 17.88 -6.49 12.51
N ARG A 173 17.04 -7.53 12.59
CA ARG A 173 17.49 -8.88 12.92
C ARG A 173 18.24 -9.55 11.77
N LYS A 174 17.85 -9.29 10.52
CA LYS A 174 18.48 -9.86 9.32
C LYS A 174 19.82 -9.21 8.97
N HIS A 175 19.98 -7.93 9.34
CA HIS A 175 21.13 -7.10 8.99
C HIS A 175 21.84 -6.56 10.24
N PRO A 176 22.50 -7.41 11.04
CA PRO A 176 23.22 -6.99 12.24
C PRO A 176 24.40 -6.03 11.96
N GLU A 177 24.90 -6.00 10.72
CA GLU A 177 25.93 -5.09 10.24
C GLU A 177 25.43 -3.65 10.06
N VAL A 178 24.11 -3.45 9.95
CA VAL A 178 23.46 -2.15 9.75
C VAL A 178 23.00 -1.61 11.12
N ALA A 179 23.32 -0.35 11.40
CA ALA A 179 22.81 0.32 12.59
C ALA A 179 21.43 0.93 12.29
N PHE A 180 20.41 0.59 13.08
CA PHE A 180 19.07 1.16 12.98
C PHE A 180 18.81 2.11 14.16
N LEU A 181 18.55 3.38 13.87
CA LEU A 181 18.23 4.41 14.87
C LEU A 181 16.80 4.90 14.65
N PHE A 182 15.93 4.64 15.63
CA PHE A 182 14.54 5.10 15.63
C PHE A 182 14.44 6.43 16.37
N ILE A 183 14.37 7.52 15.63
CA ILE A 183 14.36 8.88 16.15
C ILE A 183 12.90 9.31 16.34
N SER A 184 12.50 9.49 17.60
CA SER A 184 11.20 10.08 17.92
C SER A 184 11.22 11.58 17.64
N THR A 185 10.30 12.06 16.81
CA THR A 185 10.16 13.50 16.52
C THR A 185 9.21 14.22 17.48
N GLY A 186 8.75 13.54 18.54
CA GLY A 186 7.88 14.11 19.58
C GLY A 186 6.40 14.26 19.17
N GLU A 187 5.58 14.69 20.14
CA GLU A 187 4.11 14.80 20.03
C GLU A 187 3.66 16.21 19.59
N SER A 188 4.40 16.88 18.71
CA SER A 188 3.96 18.15 18.11
C SER A 188 3.07 17.91 16.90
N GLY A 189 1.99 17.13 17.07
CA GLY A 189 0.95 17.03 16.05
C GLY A 189 0.27 18.39 15.89
N LYS A 190 0.49 19.04 14.74
CA LYS A 190 -0.41 20.13 14.30
C LYS A 190 -1.68 19.54 13.73
#